data_AF-A0A2Y4Z3U4-F1
#
_entry.id   AF-A0A2Y4Z3U4-F1
#
_cell.length_a   1.000
_cell.length_b   1.000
_cell.length_c   1.000
_cell.angle_alpha   90.00
_cell.angle_beta   90.00
_cell.angle_gamma   90.00
#
_symmetry.space_group_name_H-M   'P 1'
#
loop_
_entity.id
_entity.type
_entity.pdbx_description
1 polymer ?
#
loop_
_entity_poly.entity_id
_entity_poly.type
_entity_poly.pdbx_seq_one_letter_code
_entity_poly.pdbx_strand_id
1 'polypeptide(L)' 'MSTPRQILAAIFDMDGLLIDSEPLWDRAELDVMASLGVDISRRNELPDTLGLRIDMVVDLCTPGNRGMGQAVRK' A
#
# COMPACT_ATOMS: atom_id res chain seq x y z
N MET A 1 0.29 36.93 -20.69
CA MET A 1 -0.84 36.70 -19.78
C MET A 1 -1.08 35.20 -19.73
N SER A 2 -1.12 34.60 -18.53
CA SER A 2 -1.44 33.17 -18.37
C SER A 2 -2.94 32.98 -18.57
N THR A 3 -3.34 32.13 -19.50
CA THR A 3 -4.74 31.70 -19.61
C THR A 3 -5.12 30.89 -18.37
N PRO A 4 -6.23 31.20 -17.68
CA PRO A 4 -6.65 30.44 -16.51
C PRO A 4 -6.91 28.99 -16.90
N ARG A 5 -6.28 28.05 -16.18
CA ARG A 5 -6.44 26.62 -16.42
C ARG A 5 -7.77 26.17 -15.84
N GLN A 6 -8.75 25.91 -16.70
CA GLN A 6 -10.03 25.35 -16.29
C GLN A 6 -9.84 23.89 -15.85
N ILE A 7 -10.32 23.57 -14.65
CA ILE A 7 -10.35 22.19 -14.15
C ILE A 7 -11.66 21.56 -14.64
N LEU A 8 -11.56 20.50 -15.45
CA LEU A 8 -12.71 19.82 -16.05
C LEU A 8 -13.16 18.58 -15.27
N ALA A 9 -12.23 17.97 -14.54
CA ALA A 9 -12.47 16.78 -13.75
C ALA A 9 -11.49 16.71 -12.57
N ALA A 10 -11.88 15.96 -11.53
CA ALA A 10 -11.04 15.56 -10.42
C ALA A 10 -11.17 14.04 -10.25
N ILE A 11 -10.04 13.37 -10.06
CA ILE A 11 -9.98 11.94 -9.75
C ILE A 11 -9.48 11.85 -8.32
N PHE A 12 -10.20 11.11 -7.48
CA PHE A 12 -9.86 10.89 -6.09
C PHE A 12 -9.38 9.47 -5.93
N ASP A 13 -8.26 9.32 -5.23
CA ASP A 13 -7.86 8.03 -4.66
C ASP A 13 -8.87 7.60 -3.59
N MET A 14 -8.91 6.30 -3.26
CA MET A 14 -9.90 5.73 -2.36
C MET A 14 -9.34 5.57 -0.95
N ASP A 15 -8.27 4.79 -0.81
CA ASP A 15 -7.69 4.39 0.47
C ASP A 15 -6.89 5.56 1.06
N GLY A 16 -7.17 5.96 2.30
CA GLY A 16 -6.52 7.09 2.96
C GLY A 16 -6.95 8.48 2.46
N LEU A 17 -7.80 8.57 1.42
CA LEU A 17 -8.35 9.84 0.91
C LEU A 17 -9.87 9.94 1.04
N LEU A 18 -10.63 9.06 0.38
CA LEU A 18 -12.09 9.04 0.49
C LEU A 18 -12.54 8.24 1.72
N ILE A 19 -11.76 7.23 2.10
CA ILE A 19 -12.05 6.33 3.21
C ILE A 19 -10.80 6.25 4.09
N ASP A 20 -10.95 6.39 5.39
CA ASP A 20 -9.88 6.15 6.37
C ASP A 20 -9.66 4.65 6.57
N SER A 21 -9.23 3.97 5.50
CA SER A 21 -9.04 2.52 5.46
C SER A 21 -7.62 2.08 5.81
N GLU A 22 -6.64 2.99 5.90
CA GLU A 22 -5.25 2.67 6.23
C GLU A 22 -5.12 1.89 7.57
N PRO A 23 -5.83 2.28 8.67
CA PRO A 23 -5.78 1.49 9.91
C PRO A 23 -6.39 0.09 9.76
N LEU A 24 -7.33 -0.10 8.83
CA LEU A 24 -7.96 -1.39 8.54
C LEU A 24 -7.03 -2.29 7.75
N TRP A 25 -6.31 -1.72 6.76
CA TRP A 25 -5.27 -2.43 6.00
C TRP A 25 -4.12 -2.86 6.89
N ASP A 26 -3.64 -2.00 7.78
CA ASP A 26 -2.63 -2.34 8.80
C ASP A 26 -3.07 -3.53 9.65
N ARG A 27 -4.32 -3.52 10.12
CA ARG A 27 -4.84 -4.61 10.94
C ARG A 27 -4.95 -5.91 10.15
N ALA A 28 -5.46 -5.85 8.93
CA ALA A 28 -5.62 -7.02 8.07
C ALA A 28 -4.28 -7.65 7.71
N GLU A 29 -3.26 -6.85 7.40
CA GLU A 29 -1.89 -7.32 7.16
C GLU A 29 -1.38 -8.10 8.37
N LEU A 30 -1.47 -7.52 9.58
CA LEU A 30 -1.01 -8.17 10.81
C LEU A 30 -1.74 -9.49 11.08
N ASP A 31 -3.07 -9.51 10.96
CA ASP A 31 -3.89 -10.69 11.24
C ASP A 31 -3.58 -11.83 10.25
N VAL A 32 -3.48 -11.52 8.95
CA VAL A 32 -3.17 -12.52 7.91
C VAL A 32 -1.75 -13.03 8.04
N MET A 33 -0.76 -12.14 8.18
CA MET A 33 0.65 -12.54 8.29
C MET A 33 0.89 -13.40 9.54
N ALA A 34 0.31 -13.01 10.69
CA ALA A 34 0.37 -13.81 11.91
C ALA A 34 -0.27 -15.20 11.71
N SER A 35 -1.40 -15.30 11.01
CA SER A 35 -2.06 -16.58 10.72
C SER A 35 -1.22 -17.51 9.84
N LEU A 36 -0.32 -16.97 9.03
CA LEU A 36 0.61 -17.70 8.17
C LEU A 36 1.96 -18.02 8.85
N GLY A 37 2.13 -17.62 10.11
CA GLY A 37 3.37 -17.84 10.87
C GLY A 37 4.51 -16.90 10.49
N VAL A 38 4.21 -15.78 9.81
CA VAL A 38 5.20 -14.74 9.51
C VAL A 38 5.49 -13.95 10.80
N ASP A 39 6.77 -13.74 11.09
CA ASP A 39 7.22 -12.96 12.24
C ASP A 39 7.00 -11.47 12.03
N ILE A 40 5.85 -10.97 12.48
CA ILE A 40 5.44 -9.56 12.40
C ILE A 40 6.34 -8.61 13.22
N SER A 41 7.18 -9.11 14.14
CA SER A 41 8.09 -8.25 14.90
C SER A 41 9.15 -7.58 14.00
N ARG A 42 9.38 -8.16 12.83
CA ARG A 42 10.32 -7.68 11.81
C ARG A 42 9.68 -6.72 10.81
N ARG A 43 8.42 -6.30 11.02
CA ARG A 43 7.72 -5.36 10.10
C ARG A 43 8.51 -4.07 9.86
N ASN A 44 9.24 -3.59 10.87
CA ASN A 44 10.07 -2.38 10.77
C ASN A 44 11.27 -2.54 9.81
N GLU A 45 11.59 -3.75 9.35
CA GLU A 45 12.62 -4.01 8.34
C GLU A 45 12.08 -3.84 6.91
N LEU A 46 10.76 -3.74 6.74
CA LEU A 46 10.11 -3.56 5.45
C LEU A 46 10.15 -2.08 5.02
N PRO A 47 10.20 -1.81 3.70
CA PRO A 47 10.09 -0.44 3.19
C PRO A 47 8.68 0.13 3.40
N ASP A 48 8.53 1.44 3.21
CA ASP A 48 7.23 2.09 3.19
C ASP A 48 6.31 1.47 2.11
N THR A 49 5.16 0.97 2.56
CA THR A 49 4.14 0.31 1.74
C THR A 49 2.95 1.20 1.41
N LEU A 50 2.92 2.45 1.89
CA LEU A 50 1.78 3.34 1.70
C LEU A 50 1.48 3.58 0.21
N GLY A 51 0.23 3.36 -0.17
CA GLY A 51 -0.23 3.45 -1.55
C GLY A 51 0.28 2.33 -2.45
N LEU A 52 1.02 1.32 -1.97
CA LEU A 52 1.34 0.15 -2.81
C LEU A 52 0.12 -0.72 -3.05
N ARG A 53 0.13 -1.44 -4.17
CA ARG A 53 -0.86 -2.49 -4.40
C ARG A 53 -0.59 -3.67 -3.46
N ILE A 54 -1.67 -4.30 -2.98
CA ILE A 54 -1.61 -5.31 -1.92
C ILE A 54 -0.73 -6.52 -2.29
N ASP A 55 -0.68 -6.93 -3.56
CA ASP A 55 0.22 -8.00 -4.02
C ASP A 55 1.70 -7.63 -3.82
N MET A 56 2.08 -6.38 -4.03
CA MET A 56 3.46 -5.92 -3.80
C MET A 56 3.82 -5.93 -2.31
N VAL A 57 2.86 -5.58 -1.45
CA VAL A 57 3.03 -5.67 0.01
C VAL A 57 3.23 -7.12 0.43
N VAL A 58 2.41 -8.04 -0.09
CA VAL A 58 2.53 -9.48 0.19
C VAL A 58 3.89 -10.01 -0.27
N ASP A 59 4.38 -9.60 -1.44
CA ASP A 59 5.70 -10.00 -1.95
C ASP A 59 6.84 -9.52 -1.03
N LEU A 60 6.74 -8.30 -0.50
CA LEU A 60 7.72 -7.76 0.44
C LEU A 60 7.68 -8.46 1.81
N CYS A 61 6.48 -8.74 2.31
CA CYS A 61 6.30 -9.39 3.62
C CYS A 61 6.63 -10.89 3.61
N THR A 62 6.64 -11.54 2.44
CA THR A 62 6.88 -12.98 2.32
C THR A 62 8.37 -13.29 2.14
N PRO A 63 8.99 -14.09 3.04
CA PRO A 63 10.40 -14.46 2.91
C PRO A 63 10.69 -15.20 1.59
N GLY A 64 11.63 -14.68 0.80
CA GLY A 64 12.15 -15.36 -0.40
C GLY A 64 11.55 -14.89 -1.74
N ASN A 65 10.51 -14.06 -1.75
CA ASN A 65 9.92 -13.55 -2.99
C ASN A 65 10.49 -12.18 -3.40
N ARG A 66 11.74 -12.15 -3.91
CA ARG A 66 12.39 -10.90 -4.40
C ARG A 66 12.13 -10.62 -5.89
N GLY A 67 10.92 -10.86 -6.36
CA GLY A 67 10.50 -10.49 -7.71
C GLY A 67 10.19 -9.00 -7.78
N MET A 68 11.12 -8.16 -8.25
CA MET A 68 10.84 -6.73 -8.50
C MET A 68 9.95 -6.58 -9.74
N GLY A 69 8.64 -6.73 -9.58
CA GLY A 69 7.67 -6.10 -10.47
C GLY A 69 7.72 -4.58 -10.28
N GLN A 70 7.55 -3.80 -11.36
CA GLN A 70 7.53 -2.33 -11.25
C GLN A 70 6.52 -1.90 -10.18
N ALA A 71 6.99 -1.18 -9.16
CA ALA A 71 6.16 -0.66 -8.10
C ALA A 71 5.23 0.41 -8.67
N VAL A 72 3.94 0.09 -8.74
CA VAL A 72 2.88 1.04 -9.10
C VAL A 72 2.21 1.40 -7.79
N ARG A 73 2.41 2.64 -7.35
CA ARG A 73 1.59 3.22 -6.29
C ARG A 73 0.19 3.47 -6.89
N LYS A 74 -0.83 3.09 -6.14
CA LYS A 74 -2.22 3.45 -6.36
C LYS A 74 -2.37 4.97 -6.32
#